data_AF-A0AAX1D9E8-F1
#
_entry.id   AF-A0AAX1D9E8-F1
#
_cell.length_a   1.000
_cell.length_b   1.000
_cell.length_c   1.000
_cell.angle_alpha   90.00
_cell.angle_beta   90.00
_cell.angle_gamma   90.00
#
_symmetry.space_group_name_H-M   'P 1'
#
loop_
_entity.id
_entity.type
_entity.pdbx_description
1 polymer ?
#
loop_
_entity_poly.entity_id
_entity_poly.type
_entity_poly.pdbx_seq_one_letter_code
_entity_poly.pdbx_strand_id
1 'polypeptide(L)'
;MPTQTKSVDSKAAFELVFDLLQKIPWIVRDASAALPDIAVMKAHQAEAVNVILWICETGDLAGWPAKTHQDTQATASYLLTDLTFRLLDPASPLSGSRWEVPADQPARLQALQIVRHEVLRSKPITAANLTRFRARR
;
A
#
# COMPACT_ATOMS: atom_id res chain seq x y z
N MET A 1 24.24 -8.53 -13.46
CA MET A 1 23.57 -9.83 -13.24
C MET A 1 22.08 -9.58 -13.42
N PRO A 2 21.37 -10.33 -14.28
CA PRO A 2 19.92 -10.18 -14.40
C PRO A 2 19.27 -10.56 -13.07
N THR A 3 18.46 -9.67 -12.51
CA THR A 3 17.70 -9.93 -11.29
C THR A 3 16.68 -11.02 -11.61
N GLN A 4 16.77 -12.16 -10.93
CA GLN A 4 15.81 -13.26 -11.12
C GLN A 4 14.45 -12.80 -10.61
N THR A 5 13.43 -12.77 -11.48
CA THR A 5 12.05 -12.47 -11.08
C THR A 5 11.27 -13.76 -10.88
N LYS A 6 10.26 -13.70 -10.01
CA LYS A 6 9.25 -14.73 -9.86
C LYS A 6 7.86 -14.12 -10.04
N SER A 7 6.97 -14.93 -10.60
CA SER A 7 5.55 -14.60 -10.69
C SER A 7 4.86 -14.94 -9.36
N VAL A 8 4.10 -13.99 -8.83
CA VAL A 8 3.30 -14.11 -7.62
C VAL A 8 1.83 -14.00 -8.01
N ASP A 9 1.02 -14.99 -7.64
CA ASP A 9 -0.43 -14.95 -7.84
C ASP A 9 -1.15 -14.17 -6.73
N SER A 10 -2.46 -13.97 -6.88
CA SER A 10 -3.30 -13.20 -5.95
C SER A 10 -3.28 -13.73 -4.52
N LYS A 11 -3.21 -15.06 -4.35
CA LYS A 11 -3.13 -15.68 -3.03
C LYS A 11 -1.77 -15.44 -2.38
N ALA A 12 -0.68 -15.69 -3.08
CA ALA A 12 0.65 -15.44 -2.56
C ALA A 12 0.90 -13.92 -2.34
N ALA A 13 0.31 -13.07 -3.18
CA ALA A 13 0.30 -11.62 -2.99
C ALA A 13 -0.45 -11.23 -1.71
N PHE A 14 -1.61 -11.83 -1.45
CA PHE A 14 -2.33 -11.64 -0.19
C PHE A 14 -1.46 -12.02 0.99
N GLU A 15 -0.84 -13.20 0.99
CA GLU A 15 0.01 -13.67 2.10
C GLU A 15 1.17 -12.68 2.36
N LEU A 16 1.84 -12.22 1.30
CA LEU A 16 2.91 -11.23 1.41
C LEU A 16 2.45 -9.89 1.99
N VAL A 17 1.34 -9.35 1.49
CA VAL A 17 0.81 -8.04 1.92
C VAL A 17 0.20 -8.14 3.32
N PHE A 18 -0.53 -9.21 3.62
CA PHE A 18 -1.11 -9.44 4.94
C PHE A 18 -0.02 -9.61 6.00
N ASP A 19 1.02 -10.40 5.73
CA ASP A 19 2.19 -10.52 6.62
C ASP A 19 2.88 -9.16 6.85
N LEU A 20 2.97 -8.33 5.81
CA LEU A 20 3.51 -6.98 5.93
C LEU A 20 2.64 -6.15 6.89
N LEU A 21 1.31 -6.15 6.72
CA LEU A 21 0.39 -5.40 7.58
C LEU A 21 0.40 -5.89 9.03
N GLN A 22 0.47 -7.20 9.26
CA GLN A 22 0.59 -7.75 10.62
C GLN A 22 1.86 -7.30 11.34
N LYS A 23 2.97 -7.18 10.61
CA LYS A 23 4.26 -6.75 11.16
C LYS A 23 4.33 -5.24 11.40
N ILE A 24 3.33 -4.49 10.94
CA ILE A 24 3.30 -3.04 11.04
C ILE A 24 2.03 -2.61 11.78
N PRO A 25 2.00 -2.78 13.11
CA PRO A 25 0.78 -2.58 13.91
C PRO A 25 0.25 -1.15 13.88
N TRP A 26 1.07 -0.16 13.51
CA TRP A 26 0.62 1.23 13.36
C TRP A 26 -0.08 1.51 12.03
N ILE A 27 0.13 0.67 11.00
CA ILE A 27 -0.57 0.80 9.70
C ILE A 27 -1.99 0.27 9.82
N VAL A 28 -2.20 -0.83 10.55
CA VAL A 28 -3.55 -1.36 10.78
C VAL A 28 -4.13 -0.63 11.98
N ARG A 29 -5.02 0.32 11.71
CA ARG A 29 -5.76 1.03 12.76
C ARG A 29 -6.42 0.01 13.68
N ASP A 30 -6.48 0.31 14.98
CA ASP A 30 -7.18 -0.51 15.98
C ASP A 30 -8.52 -0.96 15.41
N ALA A 31 -8.74 -2.28 15.33
CA ALA A 31 -9.92 -2.88 14.70
C ALA A 31 -11.23 -2.41 15.37
N SER A 32 -11.13 -1.86 16.59
CA SER A 32 -12.25 -1.28 17.33
C SER A 32 -12.55 0.19 16.98
N ALA A 33 -11.67 0.88 16.26
CA ALA A 33 -11.85 2.29 15.90
C ALA A 33 -12.80 2.45 14.71
N ALA A 34 -13.81 3.31 14.87
CA ALA A 34 -14.80 3.59 13.82
C ALA A 34 -14.13 4.10 12.53
N LEU A 35 -14.48 3.51 11.38
CA LEU A 35 -13.98 3.95 10.07
C LEU A 35 -14.28 5.44 9.84
N PRO A 36 -13.39 6.17 9.13
CA PRO A 36 -13.67 7.56 8.79
C PRO A 36 -14.93 7.66 7.92
N ASP A 37 -15.66 8.77 8.05
CA ASP A 37 -16.78 9.07 7.14
C ASP A 37 -16.29 9.04 5.68
N ILE A 38 -17.12 8.53 4.76
CA ILE A 38 -16.87 8.52 3.32
C ILE A 38 -16.48 9.92 2.81
N ALA A 39 -17.09 10.99 3.33
CA ALA A 39 -16.74 12.36 2.96
C ALA A 39 -15.29 12.71 3.34
N VAL A 40 -14.87 12.32 4.55
CA VAL A 40 -13.50 12.48 5.05
C VAL A 40 -12.54 11.64 4.24
N MET A 41 -12.86 10.36 3.99
CA MET A 41 -12.03 9.48 3.17
C MET A 41 -11.80 10.06 1.78
N LYS A 42 -12.85 10.60 1.13
CA LYS A 42 -12.72 11.27 -0.17
C LYS A 42 -11.80 12.48 -0.12
N ALA A 43 -11.91 13.31 0.92
CA ALA A 43 -11.07 14.49 1.10
C ALA A 43 -9.59 14.14 1.30
N HIS A 44 -9.31 13.07 2.04
CA HIS A 44 -7.94 12.64 2.39
C HIS A 44 -7.35 11.58 1.46
N GLN A 45 -8.12 11.05 0.50
CA GLN A 45 -7.71 9.92 -0.32
C GLN A 45 -6.41 10.16 -1.10
N ALA A 46 -6.27 11.35 -1.70
CA ALA A 46 -5.10 11.68 -2.51
C ALA A 46 -3.82 11.72 -1.65
N GLU A 47 -3.91 12.30 -0.45
CA GLU A 47 -2.78 12.35 0.48
C GLU A 47 -2.45 10.97 1.03
N ALA A 48 -3.47 10.17 1.38
CA ALA A 48 -3.30 8.80 1.86
C ALA A 48 -2.58 7.92 0.82
N VAL A 49 -2.95 8.05 -0.46
CA VAL A 49 -2.28 7.37 -1.56
C VAL A 49 -0.81 7.80 -1.68
N ASN A 50 -0.51 9.09 -1.54
CA ASN A 50 0.88 9.56 -1.59
C ASN A 50 1.71 9.04 -0.42
N VAL A 51 1.12 8.96 0.77
CA VAL A 51 1.77 8.37 1.96
C VAL A 51 2.07 6.88 1.72
N ILE A 52 1.13 6.12 1.16
CA ILE A 52 1.35 4.71 0.82
C ILE A 52 2.51 4.57 -0.18
N LEU A 53 2.54 5.40 -1.22
CA LEU A 53 3.64 5.37 -2.19
C LEU A 53 4.98 5.76 -1.59
N TRP A 54 5.00 6.74 -0.69
CA TRP A 54 6.21 7.11 0.03
C TRP A 54 6.74 5.93 0.87
N ILE A 55 5.86 5.20 1.56
CA ILE A 55 6.23 3.98 2.31
C ILE A 55 6.81 2.93 1.35
N CYS A 56 6.15 2.71 0.21
CA CYS A 56 6.63 1.76 -0.79
C CYS A 56 7.98 2.15 -1.42
N GLU A 57 8.24 3.44 -1.60
CA GLU A 57 9.49 3.94 -2.20
C GLU A 57 10.65 3.95 -1.22
N THR A 58 10.41 4.26 0.04
CA THR A 58 11.45 4.35 1.08
C THR A 58 11.71 3.02 1.77
N GLY A 59 10.70 2.15 1.82
CA GLY A 59 10.70 0.96 2.67
C GLY A 59 10.72 1.30 4.16
N ASP A 60 10.41 2.56 4.54
CA ASP A 60 10.36 2.98 5.93
C ASP A 60 9.05 2.49 6.57
N LEU A 61 9.20 1.56 7.52
CA LEU A 61 8.11 0.95 8.27
C LEU A 61 8.16 1.37 9.76
N ALA A 62 8.95 2.38 10.11
CA ALA A 62 9.08 2.85 11.49
C ALA A 62 7.89 3.69 11.95
N GLY A 63 7.15 4.31 11.02
CA GLY A 63 5.97 5.10 11.33
C GLY A 63 5.42 5.89 10.14
N TRP A 64 4.35 6.64 10.39
CA TRP A 64 3.82 7.57 9.40
C TRP A 64 4.83 8.71 9.10
N PRO A 65 4.85 9.25 7.88
CA PRO A 65 5.60 10.46 7.57
C PRO A 65 5.26 11.58 8.56
N ALA A 66 6.27 12.36 8.96
CA ALA A 66 6.08 13.46 9.88
C ALA A 66 4.95 14.40 9.41
N LYS A 67 4.06 14.76 10.34
CA LYS A 67 2.88 15.64 10.10
C LYS A 67 1.77 15.03 9.24
N THR A 68 1.74 13.71 9.05
CA THR A 68 0.59 13.06 8.39
C THR A 68 -0.66 13.20 9.28
N HIS A 69 -1.72 13.83 8.76
CA HIS A 69 -2.98 14.04 9.48
C HIS A 69 -3.63 12.71 9.88
N GLN A 70 -4.29 12.64 11.05
CA GLN A 70 -4.89 11.41 11.56
C GLN A 70 -5.92 10.80 10.59
N ASP A 71 -6.75 11.61 9.97
CA ASP A 71 -7.71 11.14 8.94
C ASP A 71 -7.02 10.60 7.69
N THR A 72 -5.87 11.17 7.32
CA THR A 72 -5.02 10.66 6.23
C THR A 72 -4.42 9.30 6.60
N GLN A 73 -3.95 9.14 7.84
CA GLN A 73 -3.47 7.84 8.36
C GLN A 73 -4.58 6.80 8.31
N ALA A 74 -5.75 7.11 8.87
CA ALA A 74 -6.89 6.21 8.89
C ALA A 74 -7.39 5.83 7.48
N THR A 75 -7.39 6.79 6.56
CA THR A 75 -7.73 6.54 5.15
C THR A 75 -6.69 5.65 4.48
N ALA A 76 -5.39 5.85 4.73
CA ALA A 76 -4.33 4.99 4.20
C ALA A 76 -4.43 3.55 4.74
N SER A 77 -4.65 3.40 6.06
CA SER A 77 -4.92 2.11 6.71
C SER A 77 -6.07 1.37 6.04
N TYR A 78 -7.19 2.07 5.82
CA TYR A 78 -8.34 1.50 5.13
C TYR A 78 -7.98 1.04 3.72
N LEU A 79 -7.34 1.89 2.92
CA LEU A 79 -6.99 1.57 1.53
C LEU A 79 -6.08 0.34 1.41
N LEU A 80 -5.12 0.19 2.32
CA LEU A 80 -4.24 -0.98 2.36
C LEU A 80 -4.99 -2.25 2.78
N THR A 81 -5.86 -2.15 3.78
CA THR A 81 -6.68 -3.27 4.24
C THR A 81 -7.66 -3.73 3.15
N ASP A 82 -8.34 -2.78 2.52
CA ASP A 82 -9.25 -2.99 1.40
C ASP A 82 -8.54 -3.62 0.19
N LEU A 83 -7.35 -3.11 -0.18
CA LEU A 83 -6.51 -3.74 -1.21
C LEU A 83 -6.18 -5.19 -0.87
N THR A 84 -5.81 -5.45 0.38
CA THR A 84 -5.43 -6.79 0.84
C THR A 84 -6.60 -7.77 0.71
N PHE A 85 -7.80 -7.39 1.18
CA PHE A 85 -8.97 -8.25 1.02
C PHE A 85 -9.40 -8.42 -0.44
N ARG A 86 -9.25 -7.39 -1.28
CA ARG A 86 -9.48 -7.49 -2.72
C ARG A 86 -8.55 -8.47 -3.43
N LEU A 87 -7.40 -8.85 -2.85
CA LEU A 87 -6.54 -9.90 -3.41
C LEU A 87 -7.15 -11.31 -3.23
N LEU A 88 -7.92 -11.54 -2.17
CA LEU A 88 -8.57 -12.83 -1.91
C LEU A 88 -9.98 -12.93 -2.50
N ASP A 89 -10.66 -11.81 -2.70
CA ASP A 89 -12.02 -11.80 -3.22
C ASP A 89 -12.07 -12.35 -4.66
N PRO A 90 -12.73 -13.50 -4.92
CA PRO A 90 -12.84 -14.05 -6.27
C PRO A 90 -13.57 -13.13 -7.26
N ALA A 91 -14.43 -12.23 -6.76
CA ALA A 91 -15.13 -11.24 -7.58
C ALA A 91 -14.27 -10.02 -7.92
N SER A 92 -13.15 -9.83 -7.21
CA SER A 92 -12.23 -8.73 -7.47
C SER A 92 -11.41 -8.97 -8.73
N PRO A 93 -11.16 -7.92 -9.56
CA PRO A 93 -10.24 -7.99 -10.70
C PRO A 93 -8.80 -8.40 -10.33
N LEU A 94 -8.43 -8.30 -9.06
CA LEU A 94 -7.10 -8.68 -8.58
C LEU A 94 -6.94 -10.20 -8.44
N SER A 95 -8.04 -10.96 -8.31
CA SER A 95 -7.99 -12.41 -8.12
C SER A 95 -7.30 -13.16 -9.27
N GLY A 96 -7.43 -12.66 -10.50
CA GLY A 96 -6.76 -13.17 -11.70
C GLY A 96 -5.44 -12.48 -12.04
N SER A 97 -4.99 -11.51 -11.23
CA SER A 97 -3.75 -10.77 -11.48
C SER A 97 -2.52 -11.56 -11.03
N ARG A 98 -1.39 -11.25 -11.66
CA ARG A 98 -0.07 -11.75 -11.28
C ARG A 98 0.93 -10.61 -11.27
N TRP A 99 1.87 -10.67 -10.34
CA TRP A 99 2.92 -9.66 -10.19
C TRP A 99 4.28 -10.32 -10.35
N GLU A 100 5.13 -9.69 -11.14
CA GLU A 100 6.54 -10.06 -11.22
C GLU A 100 7.30 -9.30 -10.15
N VAL A 101 7.90 -10.03 -9.21
CA VAL A 101 8.74 -9.47 -8.14
C VAL A 101 10.13 -10.13 -8.15
N PRO A 102 11.19 -9.43 -7.75
CA PRO A 102 12.51 -10.03 -7.61
C PRO A 102 12.51 -11.15 -6.56
N ALA A 103 12.98 -12.34 -6.97
CA ALA A 103 12.96 -13.54 -6.15
C ALA A 103 13.95 -13.48 -4.98
N ASP A 104 15.02 -12.69 -5.13
CA ASP A 104 16.09 -12.47 -4.16
C ASP A 104 15.76 -11.40 -3.10
N GLN A 105 14.67 -10.64 -3.29
CA GLN A 105 14.28 -9.61 -2.33
C GLN A 105 13.58 -10.19 -1.10
N PRO A 106 13.75 -9.57 0.09
CA PRO A 106 12.95 -9.90 1.26
C PRO A 106 11.44 -9.79 0.97
N ALA A 107 10.66 -10.70 1.56
CA ALA A 107 9.20 -10.75 1.40
C ALA A 107 8.50 -9.38 1.60
N ARG A 108 8.96 -8.60 2.59
CA ARG A 108 8.45 -7.24 2.84
C ARG A 108 8.61 -6.29 1.65
N LEU A 109 9.73 -6.36 0.91
CA LEU A 109 9.96 -5.51 -0.26
C LEU A 109 9.14 -5.99 -1.46
N GLN A 110 8.97 -7.31 -1.61
CA GLN A 110 8.05 -7.88 -2.61
C GLN A 110 6.61 -7.41 -2.35
N ALA A 111 6.15 -7.42 -1.08
CA ALA A 111 4.84 -6.91 -0.69
C ALA A 111 4.67 -5.43 -1.02
N LEU A 112 5.64 -4.58 -0.67
CA LEU A 112 5.61 -3.14 -1.00
C LEU A 112 5.58 -2.88 -2.50
N GLN A 113 6.25 -3.70 -3.32
CA GLN A 113 6.18 -3.59 -4.78
C GLN A 113 4.80 -3.93 -5.32
N ILE A 114 4.16 -4.98 -4.81
CA ILE A 114 2.79 -5.35 -5.17
C ILE A 114 1.83 -4.20 -4.81
N VAL A 115 1.91 -3.69 -3.58
CA VAL A 115 1.10 -2.55 -3.14
C VAL A 115 1.32 -1.34 -4.03
N ARG A 116 2.58 -1.00 -4.33
CA ARG A 116 2.93 0.12 -5.22
C ARG A 116 2.33 -0.06 -6.61
N HIS A 117 2.45 -1.26 -7.18
CA HIS A 117 1.90 -1.58 -8.50
C HIS A 117 0.38 -1.33 -8.53
N GLU A 118 -0.34 -1.86 -7.55
CA GLU A 118 -1.81 -1.75 -7.53
C GLU A 118 -2.31 -0.35 -7.22
N VAL A 119 -1.60 0.40 -6.37
CA VAL A 119 -1.92 1.81 -6.11
C VAL A 119 -1.75 2.65 -7.39
N LEU A 120 -0.68 2.46 -8.14
CA LEU A 120 -0.43 3.16 -9.40
C LEU A 120 -1.39 2.71 -10.52
N ARG A 121 -1.78 1.44 -10.56
CA ARG A 121 -2.75 0.91 -11.51
C ARG A 121 -4.16 1.44 -11.25
N SER A 122 -4.55 1.53 -9.98
CA SER A 122 -5.88 2.01 -9.56
C SER A 122 -6.05 3.52 -9.73
N LYS A 123 -4.95 4.28 -9.68
CA LYS A 123 -4.93 5.72 -9.92
C LYS A 123 -3.65 6.10 -10.69
N PRO A 124 -3.72 6.53 -11.96
CA PRO A 124 -2.57 7.10 -12.63
C PRO A 124 -2.20 8.42 -11.94
N ILE A 125 -1.22 8.36 -11.04
CA ILE A 125 -0.68 9.56 -10.40
C ILE A 125 0.27 10.23 -11.38
N THR A 126 -0.06 11.44 -11.79
CA THR A 126 0.85 12.29 -12.56
C THR A 126 2.05 12.70 -11.69
N ALA A 127 3.24 12.72 -12.28
CA ALA A 127 4.53 12.97 -11.62
C ALA A 127 4.60 14.24 -10.75
N ALA A 128 3.69 15.20 -10.96
CA ALA A 128 3.57 16.43 -10.17
C ALA A 128 3.16 16.21 -8.70
N ASN A 129 2.59 15.05 -8.34
CA ASN A 129 2.16 14.75 -6.97
C ASN A 129 3.29 14.20 -6.10
N LEU A 130 4.28 13.50 -6.68
CA LEU A 130 5.41 12.90 -5.97
C LEU A 130 6.46 13.94 -5.55
N THR A 131 6.57 15.06 -6.27
CA THR A 131 7.50 16.16 -5.97
C THR A 131 7.18 16.90 -4.67
N ARG A 132 5.93 16.84 -4.16
CA ARG A 132 5.55 17.50 -2.90
C ARG A 132 6.23 16.89 -1.66
N PHE A 133 6.62 15.62 -1.70
CA PHE A 133 7.30 14.95 -0.59
C PHE A 133 8.83 15.00 -0.67
N ARG A 134 9.40 15.27 -1.86
CA ARG A 134 10.86 15.45 -2.01
C ARG A 134 11.38 16.81 -1.55
N ALA A 135 10.51 17.82 -1.44
CA ALA A 135 10.90 19.21 -1.20
C ALA A 135 11.03 19.62 0.29
N ARG A 136 10.96 18.68 1.24
CA ARG A 136 11.15 18.96 2.67
C ARG A 136 12.19 18.01 3.27
N ARG A 137 13.45 18.22 2.87
CA ARG A 137 14.61 17.90 3.71
C ARG A 137 14.96 19.13 4.53
#